data_AF-A0A6M5YWB5-F1
#
_entry.id   AF-A0A6M5YWB5-F1
#
_cell.length_a   1.000
_cell.length_b   1.000
_cell.length_c   1.000
_cell.angle_alpha   90.00
_cell.angle_beta   90.00
_cell.angle_gamma   90.00
#
_symmetry.space_group_name_H-M   'P 1'
#
loop_
_entity.id
_entity.type
_entity.pdbx_description
1 polymer ?
#
loop_
_entity_poly.entity_id
_entity_poly.type
_entity_poly.pdbx_seq_one_letter_code
_entity_poly.pdbx_strand_id
1 'polypeptide(L)'
;MTAPWQFRSLAAALFAVCAGLAAAPGCSGPAPKPENKDEHKDEAKADPKSAPAPGTSPAPGTTPAPSVPPKTTLRDIDPQATAAVGTFLGALIQGNASPDALSGAFLRVVGKPLFFGGDKEKGYSATEAASWLKRTGETVNNFTPSHDQHQIGDVVYVRAALTSRLGNKSGGYSLRLVKEGPGWKVDWFSLASVDPDKITFPPAATPDAIAQGFAVAAFVGTVTADPNVFPAADRAPLVAAALTGELRKKWAEPFPSDAAEGRDYNPGKINTEAVKIGGGTTAITVTRAGEQLEFKVELTKPTGKQSYVVKLVKGAGPTEWLVSEVTEAKG
;
A
#
# COMPACT_ATOMS: atom_id res chain seq x y z
N MET A 1 -25.92 -22.34 -45.31
CA MET A 1 -26.64 -22.97 -44.19
C MET A 1 -26.49 -22.01 -42.99
N THR A 2 -27.32 -20.97 -42.83
CA THR A 2 -28.63 -20.94 -42.12
C THR A 2 -28.54 -21.61 -40.75
N ALA A 3 -28.80 -21.00 -39.58
CA ALA A 3 -29.30 -19.69 -39.15
C ALA A 3 -29.03 -19.57 -37.61
N PRO A 4 -29.30 -18.41 -36.97
CA PRO A 4 -28.80 -17.99 -35.65
C PRO A 4 -29.83 -18.18 -34.52
N TRP A 5 -29.42 -17.92 -33.26
CA TRP A 5 -30.37 -17.77 -32.15
C TRP A 5 -30.20 -16.46 -31.39
N GLN A 6 -31.33 -15.82 -31.15
CA GLN A 6 -31.49 -14.42 -30.77
C GLN A 6 -31.66 -14.22 -29.25
N PHE A 7 -31.30 -13.01 -28.83
CA PHE A 7 -31.92 -12.15 -27.81
C PHE A 7 -32.93 -12.75 -26.82
N ARG A 8 -32.71 -12.44 -25.53
CA ARG A 8 -33.76 -11.84 -24.68
C ARG A 8 -33.20 -10.72 -23.82
N SER A 9 -33.56 -9.50 -24.20
CA SER A 9 -33.63 -8.33 -23.32
C SER A 9 -34.74 -8.54 -22.28
N LEU A 10 -34.53 -8.06 -21.05
CA LEU A 10 -35.60 -7.69 -20.13
C LEU A 10 -35.18 -6.40 -19.43
N ALA A 11 -35.95 -5.36 -19.69
CA ALA A 11 -35.83 -4.02 -19.15
C ALA A 11 -36.90 -3.78 -18.08
N ALA A 12 -36.63 -2.81 -17.18
CA ALA A 12 -37.57 -2.03 -16.37
C ALA A 12 -38.36 -2.81 -15.28
N ALA A 13 -38.71 -2.29 -14.10
CA ALA A 13 -38.60 -1.00 -13.42
C ALA A 13 -38.94 -1.25 -11.92
N LEU A 14 -38.55 -0.35 -11.01
CA LEU A 14 -39.50 0.37 -10.13
C LEU A 14 -38.77 1.27 -9.12
N PHE A 15 -39.07 2.57 -9.22
CA PHE A 15 -38.96 3.54 -8.14
C PHE A 15 -40.03 3.25 -7.09
N ALA A 16 -39.68 3.38 -5.80
CA ALA A 16 -40.62 3.77 -4.76
C ALA A 16 -39.89 4.53 -3.65
N VAL A 17 -40.21 5.82 -3.58
CA VAL A 17 -39.91 6.77 -2.51
C VAL A 17 -40.80 6.44 -1.31
N CYS A 18 -40.25 6.44 -0.10
CA CYS A 18 -41.00 6.76 1.12
C CYS A 18 -40.13 7.62 2.05
N ALA A 19 -40.58 8.86 2.22
CA ALA A 19 -40.19 9.75 3.29
C ALA A 19 -40.66 9.20 4.64
N GLY A 20 -39.85 9.44 5.69
CA GLY A 20 -40.19 9.11 7.07
C GLY A 20 -39.47 10.05 8.03
N LEU A 21 -39.92 11.30 8.11
CA LEU A 21 -39.70 12.15 9.27
C LEU A 21 -40.52 11.56 10.44
N ALA A 22 -39.85 11.20 11.53
CA ALA A 22 -40.50 10.99 12.82
C ALA A 22 -40.02 12.07 13.79
N ALA A 23 -40.99 12.89 14.20
CA ALA A 23 -40.86 13.97 15.17
C ALA A 23 -40.52 13.44 16.56
N ALA A 24 -39.59 14.12 17.24
CA ALA A 24 -39.42 14.00 18.68
C ALA A 24 -40.45 14.92 19.38
N PRO A 25 -41.29 14.42 20.32
CA PRO A 25 -42.10 15.27 21.16
C PRO A 25 -41.21 15.92 22.24
N GLY A 26 -41.40 17.23 22.41
CA GLY A 26 -40.78 17.99 23.47
C GLY A 26 -41.25 17.53 24.86
N CYS A 27 -40.35 17.63 25.82
CA CYS A 27 -40.68 17.68 27.23
C CYS A 27 -40.13 18.99 27.79
N SER A 28 -41.03 19.96 27.92
CA SER A 28 -40.84 21.27 28.51
C SER A 28 -41.11 21.22 30.02
N GLY A 29 -40.19 21.79 30.81
CA GLY A 29 -40.48 22.39 32.12
C GLY A 29 -39.49 22.03 33.24
N PRO A 30 -39.31 22.88 34.27
CA PRO A 30 -39.19 24.34 34.24
C PRO A 30 -37.88 24.84 34.88
N ALA A 31 -37.49 26.06 34.53
CA ALA A 31 -36.38 26.79 35.14
C ALA A 31 -36.68 27.24 36.59
N PRO A 32 -35.67 27.27 37.49
CA PRO A 32 -35.65 28.19 38.61
C PRO A 32 -34.85 29.46 38.29
N LYS A 33 -35.35 30.58 38.84
CA LYS A 33 -34.87 31.96 38.73
C LYS A 33 -33.49 32.21 39.37
N PRO A 34 -32.82 33.33 39.02
CA PRO A 34 -31.52 33.73 39.55
C PRO A 34 -31.66 34.50 40.87
N GLU A 35 -30.68 34.35 41.77
CA GLU A 35 -30.42 35.28 42.87
C GLU A 35 -28.92 35.55 42.95
N ASN A 36 -28.54 36.81 42.71
CA ASN A 36 -27.25 37.38 43.05
C ASN A 36 -27.24 37.69 44.55
N LYS A 37 -26.10 37.47 45.21
CA LYS A 37 -25.60 38.38 46.25
C LYS A 37 -24.09 38.24 46.41
N ASP A 38 -23.42 39.36 46.17
CA ASP A 38 -22.06 39.68 46.57
C ASP A 38 -21.83 39.46 48.06
N GLU A 39 -20.61 39.02 48.41
CA GLU A 39 -19.86 39.64 49.51
C GLU A 39 -18.35 39.38 49.36
N HIS A 40 -17.61 40.49 49.35
CA HIS A 40 -16.15 40.62 49.35
C HIS A 40 -15.65 40.58 50.81
N LYS A 41 -14.51 39.91 51.10
CA LYS A 41 -13.34 40.52 51.79
C LYS A 41 -12.16 39.57 52.08
N ASP A 42 -10.98 40.13 51.74
CA ASP A 42 -9.68 40.14 52.42
C ASP A 42 -8.78 38.88 52.51
N GLU A 43 -7.86 38.84 51.54
CA GLU A 43 -6.39 38.83 51.66
C GLU A 43 -5.69 38.19 52.87
N ALA A 44 -4.81 37.21 52.58
CA ALA A 44 -3.46 37.17 53.16
C ALA A 44 -2.45 36.56 52.17
N LYS A 45 -1.41 37.35 51.90
CA LYS A 45 -0.24 37.10 51.04
C LYS A 45 0.62 35.92 51.47
N ALA A 46 1.16 35.19 50.48
CA ALA A 46 2.56 34.77 50.43
C ALA A 46 3.00 34.53 48.97
N ASP A 47 3.92 35.36 48.47
CA ASP A 47 4.66 35.21 47.21
C ASP A 47 5.77 34.12 47.32
N PRO A 48 6.61 33.86 46.30
CA PRO A 48 6.29 33.17 45.05
C PRO A 48 7.25 31.97 44.83
N LYS A 49 6.78 30.85 44.28
CA LYS A 49 7.67 29.80 43.74
C LYS A 49 7.41 29.60 42.25
N SER A 50 8.33 30.17 41.49
CA SER A 50 8.78 29.83 40.14
C SER A 50 7.86 28.92 39.30
N ALA A 51 7.27 29.52 38.27
CA ALA A 51 6.71 28.82 37.13
C ALA A 51 7.79 27.99 36.40
N PRO A 52 7.53 26.71 36.08
CA PRO A 52 8.24 26.01 35.02
C PRO A 52 7.60 26.34 33.67
N ALA A 53 8.46 26.60 32.69
CA ALA A 53 8.15 26.87 31.29
C ALA A 53 7.29 25.77 30.63
N PRO A 54 6.63 26.06 29.48
CA PRO A 54 5.76 25.11 28.79
C PRO A 54 6.51 23.83 28.41
N GLY A 55 6.04 22.70 28.91
CA GLY A 55 6.59 21.38 28.62
C GLY A 55 6.52 21.07 27.12
N THR A 56 7.69 20.77 26.57
CA THR A 56 7.90 20.13 25.28
C THR A 56 7.05 18.88 25.13
N SER A 57 6.29 18.79 24.03
CA SER A 57 5.64 17.57 23.56
C SER A 57 6.60 16.37 23.56
N PRO A 58 6.16 15.16 23.97
CA PRO A 58 6.96 13.96 23.78
C PRO A 58 7.11 13.67 22.28
N ALA A 59 8.35 13.45 21.86
CA ALA A 59 8.72 12.98 20.53
C ALA A 59 8.04 11.61 20.25
N PRO A 60 7.68 11.31 18.98
CA PRO A 60 7.12 10.02 18.60
C PRO A 60 8.08 8.90 19.00
N GLY A 61 7.57 7.99 19.83
CA GLY A 61 8.31 6.86 20.37
C GLY A 61 8.91 6.00 19.26
N THR A 62 10.21 5.75 19.39
CA THR A 62 10.94 4.71 18.71
C THR A 62 10.33 3.36 19.04
N THR A 63 9.68 2.73 18.07
CA THR A 63 9.35 1.30 18.12
C THR A 63 10.65 0.51 18.39
N PRO A 64 10.65 -0.48 19.31
CA PRO A 64 11.83 -1.32 19.50
C PRO A 64 12.18 -2.02 18.19
N ALA A 65 13.39 -1.77 17.70
CA ALA A 65 13.95 -2.57 16.61
C ALA A 65 13.94 -4.06 17.03
N PRO A 66 13.61 -5.00 16.12
CA PRO A 66 13.68 -6.42 16.43
C PRO A 66 15.08 -6.80 16.93
N SER A 67 15.14 -7.52 18.05
CA SER A 67 16.35 -7.83 18.82
C SER A 67 17.35 -8.79 18.13
N VAL A 68 17.14 -9.10 16.85
CA VAL A 68 18.02 -9.97 16.06
C VAL A 68 18.25 -9.30 14.70
N PRO A 69 19.50 -8.95 14.34
CA PRO A 69 19.80 -8.44 13.00
C PRO A 69 19.32 -9.45 11.95
N PRO A 70 18.62 -9.03 10.90
CA PRO A 70 18.20 -9.95 9.85
C PRO A 70 19.42 -10.62 9.24
N LYS A 71 19.43 -11.96 9.18
CA LYS A 71 20.50 -12.74 8.56
C LYS A 71 20.59 -12.37 7.08
N THR A 72 21.71 -11.79 6.66
CA THR A 72 21.94 -11.34 5.29
C THR A 72 22.51 -12.44 4.39
N THR A 73 22.32 -13.73 4.67
CA THR A 73 22.84 -14.80 3.81
C THR A 73 21.78 -15.32 2.86
N LEU A 74 22.19 -15.59 1.61
CA LEU A 74 21.37 -16.35 0.67
C LEU A 74 21.19 -17.77 1.21
N ARG A 75 19.97 -18.27 1.11
CA ARG A 75 19.58 -19.59 1.61
C ARG A 75 18.68 -20.27 0.60
N ASP A 76 18.63 -21.59 0.68
CA ASP A 76 17.53 -22.34 0.11
C ASP A 76 16.22 -21.85 0.71
N ILE A 77 15.17 -21.88 -0.09
CA ILE A 77 13.87 -21.37 0.31
C ILE A 77 13.23 -22.33 1.32
N ASP A 78 12.79 -21.78 2.45
CA ASP A 78 12.06 -22.48 3.49
C ASP A 78 10.76 -23.07 2.91
N PRO A 79 10.56 -24.40 2.96
CA PRO A 79 9.34 -25.02 2.47
C PRO A 79 8.06 -24.45 3.10
N GLN A 80 8.12 -23.97 4.35
CA GLN A 80 6.98 -23.30 5.00
C GLN A 80 6.68 -21.95 4.38
N ALA A 81 7.70 -21.23 3.89
CA ALA A 81 7.49 -19.99 3.15
C ALA A 81 6.84 -20.28 1.79
N THR A 82 7.29 -21.30 1.06
CA THR A 82 6.68 -21.73 -0.20
C THR A 82 5.22 -22.15 -0.01
N ALA A 83 4.92 -22.90 1.05
CA ALA A 83 3.54 -23.24 1.41
C ALA A 83 2.70 -21.99 1.71
N ALA A 84 3.24 -21.03 2.48
CA ALA A 84 2.55 -19.79 2.80
C ALA A 84 2.24 -18.94 1.55
N VAL A 85 3.15 -18.88 0.57
CA VAL A 85 2.92 -18.26 -0.74
C VAL A 85 1.72 -18.91 -1.43
N GLY A 86 1.74 -20.24 -1.56
CA GLY A 86 0.65 -20.99 -2.22
C GLY A 86 -0.70 -20.80 -1.52
N THR A 87 -0.72 -20.87 -0.19
CA THR A 87 -1.93 -20.64 0.61
C THR A 87 -2.47 -19.22 0.41
N PHE A 88 -1.62 -18.19 0.47
CA PHE A 88 -2.05 -16.80 0.30
C PHE A 88 -2.59 -16.54 -1.11
N LEU A 89 -1.87 -16.96 -2.15
CA LEU A 89 -2.27 -16.75 -3.55
C LEU A 89 -3.55 -17.51 -3.89
N GLY A 90 -3.68 -18.76 -3.41
CA GLY A 90 -4.92 -19.53 -3.54
C GLY A 90 -6.09 -18.85 -2.83
N ALA A 91 -5.85 -18.31 -1.64
CA ALA A 91 -6.87 -17.62 -0.87
C ALA A 91 -7.34 -16.31 -1.52
N LEU A 92 -6.42 -15.58 -2.17
CA LEU A 92 -6.74 -14.39 -2.96
C LEU A 92 -7.68 -14.72 -4.11
N ILE A 93 -7.36 -15.74 -4.92
CA ILE A 93 -8.21 -16.15 -6.06
C ILE A 93 -9.61 -16.58 -5.59
N GLN A 94 -9.68 -17.25 -4.44
CA GLN A 94 -10.94 -17.72 -3.85
C GLN A 94 -11.73 -16.60 -3.14
N GLY A 95 -11.16 -15.40 -3.00
CA GLY A 95 -11.79 -14.29 -2.27
C GLY A 95 -11.91 -14.53 -0.77
N ASN A 96 -11.07 -15.39 -0.18
CA ASN A 96 -11.07 -15.72 1.25
C ASN A 96 -9.74 -15.38 1.97
N ALA A 97 -8.85 -14.61 1.31
CA ALA A 97 -7.64 -14.10 1.94
C ALA A 97 -7.97 -13.24 3.18
N SER A 98 -7.30 -13.53 4.29
CA SER A 98 -7.51 -12.84 5.57
C SER A 98 -6.45 -11.76 5.81
N PRO A 99 -6.81 -10.61 6.42
CA PRO A 99 -5.85 -9.65 6.96
C PRO A 99 -4.80 -10.28 7.88
N ASP A 100 -5.14 -11.37 8.58
CA ASP A 100 -4.19 -12.07 9.47
C ASP A 100 -3.03 -12.70 8.72
N ALA A 101 -3.13 -12.91 7.40
CA ALA A 101 -2.03 -13.38 6.57
C ALA A 101 -0.98 -12.28 6.29
N LEU A 102 -1.32 -11.02 6.55
CA LEU A 102 -0.46 -9.87 6.29
C LEU A 102 0.41 -9.54 7.51
N SER A 103 1.57 -8.95 7.25
CA SER A 103 2.43 -8.41 8.30
C SER A 103 1.77 -7.20 8.95
N GLY A 104 2.19 -6.86 10.16
CA GLY A 104 1.74 -5.63 10.82
C GLY A 104 2.09 -4.36 10.03
N ALA A 105 3.22 -4.36 9.31
CA ALA A 105 3.62 -3.23 8.46
C ALA A 105 2.73 -3.10 7.23
N PHE A 106 2.45 -4.20 6.54
CA PHE A 106 1.63 -4.19 5.34
C PHE A 106 0.16 -3.90 5.63
N LEU A 107 -0.37 -4.35 6.78
CA LEU A 107 -1.70 -3.95 7.26
C LEU A 107 -1.86 -2.42 7.36
N ARG A 108 -0.81 -1.70 7.80
CA ARG A 108 -0.84 -0.24 7.87
C ARG A 108 -0.77 0.44 6.50
N VAL A 109 -0.32 -0.28 5.47
CA VAL A 109 -0.31 0.22 4.09
C VAL A 109 -1.70 0.06 3.46
N VAL A 110 -2.25 -1.15 3.47
CA VAL A 110 -3.48 -1.47 2.73
C VAL A 110 -4.76 -1.32 3.56
N GLY A 111 -4.65 -1.22 4.88
CA GLY A 111 -5.76 -1.04 5.81
C GLY A 111 -6.18 0.42 6.02
N LYS A 112 -6.09 1.26 4.98
CA LYS A 112 -6.57 2.66 5.01
C LYS A 112 -7.72 2.80 4.02
N PRO A 113 -8.72 3.66 4.29
CA PRO A 113 -8.76 4.75 5.29
C PRO A 113 -9.11 4.31 6.74
N LEU A 114 -8.82 5.19 7.72
CA LEU A 114 -9.10 4.95 9.15
C LEU A 114 -10.34 5.74 9.62
N PHE A 115 -11.52 5.15 9.50
CA PHE A 115 -12.78 5.83 9.87
C PHE A 115 -13.10 5.78 11.36
N PHE A 116 -12.89 4.62 12.00
CA PHE A 116 -13.31 4.39 13.38
C PHE A 116 -12.20 4.73 14.39
N GLY A 117 -12.57 5.11 15.61
CA GLY A 117 -11.61 5.43 16.68
C GLY A 117 -10.59 4.31 16.94
N GLY A 118 -11.06 3.06 17.02
CA GLY A 118 -10.18 1.90 17.20
C GLY A 118 -9.22 1.64 16.03
N ASP A 119 -9.61 2.00 14.79
CA ASP A 119 -8.71 1.90 13.63
C ASP A 119 -7.63 2.98 13.68
N LYS A 120 -8.00 4.20 14.11
CA LYS A 120 -7.07 5.32 14.31
C LYS A 120 -6.05 5.01 15.40
N GLU A 121 -6.46 4.39 16.50
CA GLU A 121 -5.56 3.95 17.58
C GLU A 121 -4.56 2.88 17.13
N LYS A 122 -5.00 1.93 16.31
CA LYS A 122 -4.14 0.86 15.76
C LYS A 122 -3.26 1.34 14.60
N GLY A 123 -3.67 2.40 13.91
CA GLY A 123 -3.07 2.90 12.68
C GLY A 123 -3.41 2.09 11.42
N TYR A 124 -4.37 1.17 11.51
CA TYR A 124 -4.89 0.38 10.38
C TYR A 124 -6.32 -0.11 10.67
N SER A 125 -7.07 -0.36 9.60
CA SER A 125 -8.38 -1.01 9.61
C SER A 125 -8.28 -2.40 8.99
N ALA A 126 -8.58 -3.44 9.76
CA ALA A 126 -8.62 -4.81 9.26
C ALA A 126 -9.73 -5.00 8.21
N THR A 127 -10.83 -4.26 8.34
CA THR A 127 -11.95 -4.27 7.38
C THR A 127 -11.53 -3.68 6.04
N GLU A 128 -10.80 -2.57 6.03
CA GLU A 128 -10.26 -2.00 4.78
C GLU A 128 -9.21 -2.91 4.14
N ALA A 129 -8.34 -3.53 4.95
CA ALA A 129 -7.36 -4.50 4.45
C ALA A 129 -8.04 -5.73 3.82
N ALA A 130 -9.09 -6.27 4.45
CA ALA A 130 -9.88 -7.38 3.90
C ALA A 130 -10.55 -6.98 2.58
N SER A 131 -11.08 -5.75 2.52
CA SER A 131 -11.72 -5.22 1.31
C SER A 131 -10.70 -5.03 0.17
N TRP A 132 -9.49 -4.55 0.49
CA TRP A 132 -8.39 -4.45 -0.47
C TRP A 132 -7.96 -5.82 -1.00
N LEU A 133 -7.82 -6.83 -0.12
CA LEU A 133 -7.50 -8.20 -0.50
C LEU A 133 -8.55 -8.79 -1.45
N LYS A 134 -9.84 -8.60 -1.12
CA LYS A 134 -10.94 -9.06 -1.94
C LYS A 134 -10.91 -8.43 -3.33
N ARG A 135 -10.84 -7.10 -3.44
CA ARG A 135 -10.79 -6.40 -4.74
C ARG A 135 -9.57 -6.79 -5.56
N THR A 136 -8.43 -6.96 -4.92
CA THR A 136 -7.20 -7.40 -5.60
C THR A 136 -7.33 -8.84 -6.12
N GLY A 137 -7.96 -9.74 -5.36
CA GLY A 137 -8.25 -11.11 -5.80
C GLY A 137 -9.24 -11.17 -6.97
N GLU A 138 -10.25 -10.29 -6.99
CA GLU A 138 -11.27 -10.23 -8.05
C GLU A 138 -10.71 -9.92 -9.45
N THR A 139 -9.57 -9.23 -9.54
CA THR A 139 -8.92 -8.92 -10.83
C THR A 139 -8.05 -10.05 -11.37
N VAL A 140 -7.78 -11.09 -10.57
CA VAL A 140 -6.88 -12.19 -10.95
C VAL A 140 -7.67 -13.46 -11.23
N ASN A 141 -7.33 -14.12 -12.32
CA ASN A 141 -7.86 -15.44 -12.67
C ASN A 141 -6.97 -16.56 -12.13
N ASN A 142 -5.65 -16.44 -12.35
CA ASN A 142 -4.67 -17.43 -11.92
C ASN A 142 -3.28 -16.81 -11.70
N PHE A 143 -2.50 -17.39 -10.79
CA PHE A 143 -1.08 -17.12 -10.60
C PHE A 143 -0.25 -18.30 -11.14
N THR A 144 0.88 -18.01 -11.78
CA THR A 144 1.81 -19.06 -12.23
C THR A 144 2.83 -19.38 -11.12
N PRO A 145 3.49 -20.55 -11.18
CA PRO A 145 4.66 -20.82 -10.36
C PRO A 145 5.73 -19.74 -10.53
N SER A 146 6.49 -19.46 -9.47
CA SER A 146 7.52 -18.41 -9.43
C SER A 146 8.54 -18.55 -10.56
N HIS A 147 8.75 -17.46 -11.31
CA HIS A 147 9.85 -17.36 -12.28
C HIS A 147 11.16 -16.94 -11.60
N ASP A 148 11.03 -16.26 -10.45
CA ASP A 148 12.14 -15.77 -9.66
C ASP A 148 11.78 -15.84 -8.17
N GLN A 149 12.61 -16.52 -7.38
CA GLN A 149 12.41 -16.68 -5.95
C GLN A 149 13.74 -16.68 -5.21
N HIS A 150 13.81 -15.90 -4.13
CA HIS A 150 14.99 -15.77 -3.30
C HIS A 150 14.63 -15.69 -1.82
N GLN A 151 15.50 -16.23 -0.96
CA GLN A 151 15.41 -16.05 0.48
C GLN A 151 16.66 -15.37 1.03
N ILE A 152 16.44 -14.33 1.85
CA ILE A 152 17.46 -13.60 2.60
C ILE A 152 17.08 -13.65 4.07
N GLY A 153 17.72 -14.53 4.83
CA GLY A 153 17.39 -14.73 6.24
C GLY A 153 15.92 -15.08 6.44
N ASP A 154 15.19 -14.17 7.08
CA ASP A 154 13.77 -14.30 7.44
C ASP A 154 12.84 -13.55 6.47
N VAL A 155 13.29 -13.33 5.23
CA VAL A 155 12.54 -12.66 4.17
C VAL A 155 12.59 -13.47 2.88
N VAL A 156 11.43 -13.66 2.24
CA VAL A 156 11.31 -14.34 0.94
C VAL A 156 10.75 -13.37 -0.08
N TYR A 157 11.34 -13.38 -1.28
CA TYR A 157 10.95 -12.58 -2.43
C TYR A 157 10.46 -13.51 -3.53
N VAL A 158 9.32 -13.19 -4.12
CA VAL A 158 8.73 -13.95 -5.22
C VAL A 158 8.30 -12.98 -6.31
N ARG A 159 8.66 -13.29 -7.55
CA ARG A 159 8.10 -12.66 -8.75
C ARG A 159 7.63 -13.75 -9.70
N ALA A 160 6.41 -13.62 -10.20
CA ALA A 160 5.88 -14.54 -11.20
C ALA A 160 4.83 -13.88 -12.09
N ALA A 161 4.32 -14.64 -13.06
CA ALA A 161 3.24 -14.20 -13.92
C ALA A 161 1.86 -14.42 -13.28
N LEU A 162 0.90 -13.69 -13.80
CA LEU A 162 -0.51 -13.86 -13.53
C LEU A 162 -1.30 -13.77 -14.82
N THR A 163 -2.53 -14.26 -14.77
CA THR A 163 -3.55 -13.97 -15.78
C THR A 163 -4.64 -13.16 -15.11
N SER A 164 -4.98 -12.01 -15.68
CA SER A 164 -6.06 -11.18 -15.17
C SER A 164 -7.40 -11.68 -15.68
N ARG A 165 -8.41 -11.62 -14.82
CA ARG A 165 -9.82 -11.85 -15.16
C ARG A 165 -10.36 -10.76 -16.07
N LEU A 166 -9.82 -9.56 -15.95
CA LEU A 166 -10.26 -8.38 -16.68
C LEU A 166 -9.40 -8.23 -17.95
N GLY A 167 -10.02 -8.51 -19.10
CA GLY A 167 -9.40 -8.32 -20.41
C GLY A 167 -8.47 -9.45 -20.87
N ASN A 168 -8.44 -10.60 -20.18
CA ASN A 168 -7.61 -11.78 -20.51
C ASN A 168 -6.12 -11.43 -20.75
N LYS A 169 -5.60 -10.42 -20.05
CA LYS A 169 -4.20 -10.00 -20.18
C LYS A 169 -3.30 -10.83 -19.25
N SER A 170 -2.13 -11.23 -19.75
CA SER A 170 -1.03 -11.67 -18.89
C SER A 170 -0.39 -10.46 -18.20
N GLY A 171 0.16 -10.68 -17.03
CA GLY A 171 0.87 -9.67 -16.25
C GLY A 171 1.79 -10.34 -15.25
N GLY A 172 2.31 -9.59 -14.29
CA GLY A 172 3.19 -10.09 -13.24
C GLY A 172 2.67 -9.76 -11.84
N TYR A 173 3.21 -10.43 -10.84
CA TYR A 173 3.10 -10.01 -9.45
C TYR A 173 4.47 -9.99 -8.77
N SER A 174 4.57 -9.15 -7.74
CA SER A 174 5.68 -9.13 -6.79
C SER A 174 5.12 -9.37 -5.40
N LEU A 175 5.68 -10.35 -4.70
CA LEU A 175 5.25 -10.78 -3.37
C LEU A 175 6.48 -10.89 -2.47
N ARG A 176 6.39 -10.31 -1.27
CA ARG A 176 7.41 -10.44 -0.23
C ARG A 176 6.78 -11.02 1.02
N LEU A 177 7.43 -12.01 1.62
CA LEU A 177 7.07 -12.55 2.92
C LEU A 177 8.16 -12.22 3.93
N VAL A 178 7.75 -12.01 5.17
CA VAL A 178 8.62 -11.84 6.34
C VAL A 178 8.21 -12.84 7.41
N LYS A 179 9.17 -13.34 8.18
CA LYS A 179 8.90 -14.18 9.34
C LYS A 179 8.51 -13.31 10.53
N GLU A 180 7.26 -13.42 10.99
CA GLU A 180 6.76 -12.76 12.19
C GLU A 180 6.27 -13.82 13.20
N GLY A 181 7.00 -13.96 14.31
CA GLY A 181 6.75 -15.02 15.28
C GLY A 181 6.94 -16.41 14.66
N PRO A 182 5.98 -17.35 14.81
CA PRO A 182 6.10 -18.69 14.24
C PRO A 182 5.72 -18.78 12.76
N GLY A 183 5.19 -17.71 12.15
CA GLY A 183 4.59 -17.75 10.82
C GLY A 183 5.27 -16.86 9.79
N TRP A 184 5.05 -17.19 8.52
CA TRP A 184 5.39 -16.32 7.39
C TRP A 184 4.18 -15.44 7.07
N LYS A 185 4.41 -14.12 6.97
CA LYS A 185 3.39 -13.10 6.69
C LYS A 185 3.72 -12.36 5.42
N VAL A 186 2.69 -11.97 4.67
CA VAL A 186 2.85 -11.14 3.47
C VAL A 186 3.16 -9.71 3.89
N ASP A 187 4.34 -9.24 3.52
CA ASP A 187 4.82 -7.88 3.80
C ASP A 187 4.72 -6.96 2.58
N TRP A 188 4.56 -7.53 1.39
CA TRP A 188 4.30 -6.80 0.17
C TRP A 188 3.55 -7.68 -0.82
N PHE A 189 2.55 -7.11 -1.50
CA PHE A 189 1.93 -7.72 -2.66
C PHE A 189 1.47 -6.66 -3.66
N SER A 190 1.95 -6.75 -4.90
CA SER A 190 1.57 -5.83 -5.97
C SER A 190 1.45 -6.55 -7.30
N LEU A 191 0.55 -6.05 -8.16
CA LEU A 191 0.33 -6.55 -9.50
C LEU A 191 0.94 -5.61 -10.54
N ALA A 192 1.28 -6.15 -11.71
CA ALA A 192 1.80 -5.45 -12.87
C ALA A 192 1.09 -5.93 -14.14
N SER A 193 0.93 -5.06 -15.13
CA SER A 193 0.34 -5.41 -16.43
C SER A 193 1.34 -5.76 -17.51
N VAL A 194 2.62 -5.53 -17.24
CA VAL A 194 3.69 -5.97 -18.13
C VAL A 194 3.94 -7.44 -17.85
N ASP A 195 3.94 -8.24 -18.92
CA ASP A 195 4.29 -9.64 -18.87
C ASP A 195 5.72 -9.81 -18.33
N PRO A 196 6.00 -10.68 -17.33
CA PRO A 196 7.33 -10.88 -16.78
C PRO A 196 8.40 -11.20 -17.83
N ASP A 197 8.05 -11.88 -18.93
CA ASP A 197 8.98 -12.18 -20.02
C ASP A 197 9.44 -10.93 -20.79
N LYS A 198 8.69 -9.82 -20.64
CA LYS A 198 9.02 -8.50 -21.19
C LYS A 198 9.65 -7.58 -20.15
N ILE A 199 10.04 -8.13 -19.00
CA ILE A 199 10.73 -7.39 -17.96
C ILE A 199 12.15 -7.95 -17.80
N THR A 200 13.13 -7.11 -18.08
CA THR A 200 14.54 -7.46 -17.88
C THR A 200 15.08 -6.75 -16.64
N PHE A 201 15.73 -7.50 -15.76
CA PHE A 201 16.46 -6.98 -14.61
C PHE A 201 17.93 -7.38 -14.67
N PRO A 202 18.83 -6.59 -14.07
CA PRO A 202 20.22 -6.99 -13.96
C PRO A 202 20.33 -8.22 -13.05
N PRO A 203 21.23 -9.17 -13.34
CA PRO A 203 21.49 -10.29 -12.44
C PRO A 203 21.84 -9.79 -11.03
N ALA A 204 21.28 -10.42 -10.01
CA ALA A 204 21.52 -10.08 -8.62
C ALA A 204 22.22 -11.26 -7.91
N ALA A 205 23.49 -11.06 -7.55
CA ALA A 205 24.31 -12.10 -6.91
C ALA A 205 24.50 -11.88 -5.40
N THR A 206 24.07 -10.74 -4.87
CA THR A 206 24.18 -10.41 -3.45
C THR A 206 22.79 -10.24 -2.82
N PRO A 207 22.65 -10.51 -1.52
CA PRO A 207 21.41 -10.25 -0.77
C PRO A 207 20.87 -8.83 -0.97
N ASP A 208 21.71 -7.82 -0.81
CA ASP A 208 21.30 -6.43 -1.02
C ASP A 208 20.88 -6.20 -2.48
N ALA A 209 21.58 -6.80 -3.45
CA ALA A 209 21.21 -6.66 -4.84
C ALA A 209 19.85 -7.27 -5.17
N ILE A 210 19.50 -8.39 -4.55
CA ILE A 210 18.20 -9.04 -4.68
C ILE A 210 17.10 -8.17 -4.05
N ALA A 211 17.32 -7.68 -2.83
CA ALA A 211 16.35 -6.84 -2.13
C ALA A 211 16.09 -5.50 -2.88
N GLN A 212 17.15 -4.86 -3.36
CA GLN A 212 17.06 -3.66 -4.19
C GLN A 212 16.35 -3.93 -5.52
N GLY A 213 16.72 -5.02 -6.20
CA GLY A 213 16.11 -5.44 -7.46
C GLY A 213 14.61 -5.71 -7.31
N PHE A 214 14.22 -6.35 -6.21
CA PHE A 214 12.81 -6.55 -5.86
C PHE A 214 12.09 -5.22 -5.62
N ALA A 215 12.66 -4.30 -4.84
CA ALA A 215 12.03 -3.01 -4.55
C ALA A 215 11.77 -2.20 -5.84
N VAL A 216 12.73 -2.14 -6.75
CA VAL A 216 12.55 -1.49 -8.06
C VAL A 216 11.51 -2.23 -8.89
N ALA A 217 11.54 -3.57 -8.90
CA ALA A 217 10.58 -4.36 -9.66
C ALA A 217 9.14 -4.16 -9.18
N ALA A 218 8.94 -4.22 -7.87
CA ALA A 218 7.65 -3.98 -7.23
C ALA A 218 7.14 -2.56 -7.52
N PHE A 219 8.00 -1.55 -7.37
CA PHE A 219 7.65 -0.17 -7.66
C PHE A 219 7.28 0.03 -9.14
N VAL A 220 8.18 -0.33 -10.06
CA VAL A 220 7.98 -0.15 -11.50
C VAL A 220 6.78 -0.97 -12.00
N GLY A 221 6.63 -2.20 -11.52
CA GLY A 221 5.48 -3.05 -11.83
C GLY A 221 4.16 -2.40 -11.37
N THR A 222 4.14 -1.81 -10.18
CA THR A 222 2.94 -1.15 -9.64
C THR A 222 2.57 0.11 -10.43
N VAL A 223 3.55 0.97 -10.77
CA VAL A 223 3.26 2.21 -11.53
C VAL A 223 2.92 1.95 -13.00
N THR A 224 3.33 0.81 -13.55
CA THR A 224 2.99 0.39 -14.92
C THR A 224 1.69 -0.43 -15.00
N ALA A 225 1.06 -0.75 -13.88
CA ALA A 225 -0.19 -1.51 -13.87
C ALA A 225 -1.35 -0.74 -14.51
N ASP A 226 -1.96 -1.36 -15.52
CA ASP A 226 -3.23 -1.01 -16.13
C ASP A 226 -4.33 -1.07 -15.05
N PRO A 227 -5.24 -0.07 -14.97
CA PRO A 227 -6.35 -0.08 -14.02
C PRO A 227 -7.23 -1.33 -14.05
N ASN A 228 -7.27 -2.05 -15.17
CA ASN A 228 -8.00 -3.32 -15.27
C ASN A 228 -7.27 -4.48 -14.57
N VAL A 229 -5.94 -4.42 -14.44
CA VAL A 229 -5.18 -5.44 -13.70
C VAL A 229 -5.07 -5.05 -12.23
N PHE A 230 -4.74 -3.78 -11.95
CA PHE A 230 -4.61 -3.28 -10.59
C PHE A 230 -5.33 -1.93 -10.47
N PRO A 231 -6.54 -1.89 -9.88
CA PRO A 231 -7.34 -0.68 -9.80
C PRO A 231 -6.58 0.47 -9.13
N ALA A 232 -6.82 1.68 -9.62
CA ALA A 232 -6.10 2.88 -9.16
C ALA A 232 -6.20 3.10 -7.65
N ALA A 233 -7.37 2.83 -7.06
CA ALA A 233 -7.57 2.96 -5.61
C ALA A 233 -6.72 1.95 -4.81
N ASP A 234 -6.54 0.73 -5.34
CA ASP A 234 -5.85 -0.36 -4.67
C ASP A 234 -4.33 -0.30 -4.87
N ARG A 235 -3.86 0.24 -6.01
CA ARG A 235 -2.42 0.45 -6.26
C ARG A 235 -1.84 1.68 -5.56
N ALA A 236 -2.65 2.72 -5.29
CA ALA A 236 -2.18 3.96 -4.67
C ALA A 236 -1.43 3.76 -3.34
N PRO A 237 -1.94 2.96 -2.37
CA PRO A 237 -1.20 2.71 -1.13
C PRO A 237 0.14 2.01 -1.36
N LEU A 238 0.25 1.15 -2.38
CA LEU A 238 1.48 0.43 -2.71
C LEU A 238 2.49 1.38 -3.34
N VAL A 239 2.08 2.21 -4.30
CA VAL A 239 2.96 3.25 -4.85
C VAL A 239 3.44 4.16 -3.71
N ALA A 240 2.54 4.65 -2.85
CA ALA A 240 2.90 5.52 -1.74
C ALA A 240 3.85 4.85 -0.72
N ALA A 241 3.65 3.57 -0.43
CA ALA A 241 4.50 2.81 0.50
C ALA A 241 5.91 2.53 -0.06
N ALA A 242 6.05 2.41 -1.38
CA ALA A 242 7.36 2.27 -2.01
C ALA A 242 8.22 3.54 -1.93
N LEU A 243 7.62 4.73 -1.70
CA LEU A 243 8.34 6.00 -1.67
C LEU A 243 8.83 6.35 -0.26
N THR A 244 9.92 7.10 -0.19
CA THR A 244 10.26 7.84 1.04
C THR A 244 9.16 8.84 1.38
N GLY A 245 9.06 9.22 2.67
CA GLY A 245 8.11 10.24 3.09
C GLY A 245 8.30 11.59 2.39
N GLU A 246 9.56 11.96 2.07
CA GLU A 246 9.89 13.18 1.34
C GLU A 246 9.39 13.15 -0.10
N LEU A 247 9.69 12.08 -0.84
CA LEU A 247 9.23 11.94 -2.22
C LEU A 247 7.71 11.82 -2.30
N ARG A 248 7.10 11.07 -1.36
CA ARG A 248 5.64 10.95 -1.24
C ARG A 248 4.97 12.31 -1.06
N LYS A 249 5.49 13.17 -0.17
CA LYS A 249 4.99 14.54 0.01
C LYS A 249 5.18 15.40 -1.24
N LYS A 250 6.35 15.29 -1.90
CA LYS A 250 6.64 16.01 -3.15
C LYS A 250 5.66 15.64 -4.27
N TRP A 251 5.30 14.37 -4.39
CA TRP A 251 4.38 13.89 -5.42
C TRP A 251 2.92 14.15 -5.09
N ALA A 252 2.56 13.99 -3.82
CA ALA A 252 1.17 13.84 -3.45
C ALA A 252 0.90 14.32 -2.03
N GLU A 253 1.27 15.57 -1.74
CA GLU A 253 0.92 16.20 -0.46
C GLU A 253 -0.57 16.00 -0.14
N PRO A 254 -0.89 15.50 1.09
CA PRO A 254 -2.25 15.16 1.49
C PRO A 254 -3.12 16.41 1.65
N PHE A 255 -4.41 16.29 1.35
CA PHE A 255 -5.41 17.23 1.84
C PHE A 255 -5.74 16.96 3.31
N PRO A 256 -6.36 17.92 4.03
CA PRO A 256 -6.80 17.69 5.41
C PRO A 256 -7.70 16.46 5.58
N SER A 257 -8.54 16.15 4.59
CA SER A 257 -9.39 14.95 4.59
C SER A 257 -8.57 13.66 4.49
N ASP A 258 -7.50 13.64 3.69
CA ASP A 258 -6.61 12.47 3.57
C ASP A 258 -5.92 12.20 4.91
N ALA A 259 -5.44 13.25 5.57
CA ALA A 259 -4.81 13.15 6.89
C ALA A 259 -5.81 12.66 7.96
N ALA A 260 -7.06 13.11 7.92
CA ALA A 260 -8.12 12.64 8.81
C ALA A 260 -8.45 11.14 8.63
N GLU A 261 -8.18 10.60 7.45
CA GLU A 261 -8.27 9.17 7.09
C GLU A 261 -6.98 8.39 7.39
N GLY A 262 -5.96 9.03 7.99
CA GLY A 262 -4.68 8.41 8.33
C GLY A 262 -3.69 8.31 7.16
N ARG A 263 -3.94 8.99 6.03
CA ARG A 263 -3.03 9.05 4.89
C ARG A 263 -2.14 10.29 4.99
N ASP A 264 -0.85 10.09 4.79
CA ASP A 264 0.13 11.18 4.65
C ASP A 264 0.39 11.52 3.18
N TYR A 265 -0.53 11.13 2.30
CA TYR A 265 -0.51 11.39 0.87
C TYR A 265 -1.93 11.52 0.31
N ASN A 266 -2.08 12.19 -0.83
CA ASN A 266 -3.31 12.20 -1.60
C ASN A 266 -3.32 11.05 -2.64
N PRO A 267 -4.28 10.11 -2.60
CA PRO A 267 -4.29 8.95 -3.50
C PRO A 267 -4.51 9.31 -4.98
N GLY A 268 -5.24 10.39 -5.27
CA GLY A 268 -5.46 10.86 -6.65
C GLY A 268 -4.17 11.40 -7.29
N LYS A 269 -3.41 12.21 -6.54
CA LYS A 269 -2.10 12.71 -6.99
C LYS A 269 -1.07 11.59 -7.15
N ILE A 270 -1.00 10.63 -6.22
CA ILE A 270 -0.14 9.44 -6.36
C ILE A 270 -0.44 8.70 -7.67
N ASN A 271 -1.72 8.46 -7.94
CA ASN A 271 -2.13 7.79 -9.17
C ASN A 271 -1.79 8.59 -10.43
N THR A 272 -1.87 9.93 -10.36
CA THR A 272 -1.51 10.80 -11.48
C THR A 272 -0.03 10.68 -11.82
N GLU A 273 0.86 10.74 -10.83
CA GLU A 273 2.31 10.55 -11.05
C GLU A 273 2.62 9.11 -11.51
N ALA A 274 1.96 8.10 -10.94
CA ALA A 274 2.12 6.71 -11.39
C ALA A 274 1.77 6.54 -12.88
N VAL A 275 0.64 7.10 -13.34
CA VAL A 275 0.22 7.03 -14.75
C VAL A 275 1.17 7.83 -15.65
N LYS A 276 1.61 9.01 -15.21
CA LYS A 276 2.59 9.80 -15.95
C LYS A 276 3.88 9.02 -16.21
N ILE A 277 4.35 8.28 -15.20
CA ILE A 277 5.55 7.45 -15.30
C ILE A 277 5.27 6.20 -16.14
N GLY A 278 4.40 5.32 -15.65
CA GLY A 278 4.25 3.95 -16.13
C GLY A 278 3.11 3.71 -17.12
N GLY A 279 2.22 4.67 -17.33
CA GLY A 279 1.04 4.51 -18.19
C GLY A 279 1.39 4.06 -19.61
N GLY A 280 0.69 3.03 -20.09
CA GLY A 280 0.86 2.49 -21.45
C GLY A 280 2.13 1.67 -21.66
N THR A 281 2.88 1.34 -20.61
CA THR A 281 4.11 0.54 -20.73
C THR A 281 3.80 -0.90 -21.17
N THR A 282 4.56 -1.41 -22.13
CA THR A 282 4.42 -2.77 -22.67
C THR A 282 5.65 -3.66 -22.46
N ALA A 283 6.80 -3.07 -22.14
CA ALA A 283 8.02 -3.75 -21.75
C ALA A 283 8.86 -2.86 -20.83
N ILE A 284 9.63 -3.47 -19.94
CA ILE A 284 10.47 -2.78 -18.94
C ILE A 284 11.89 -3.33 -19.03
N THR A 285 12.88 -2.46 -19.08
CA THR A 285 14.28 -2.84 -18.91
C THR A 285 14.86 -2.05 -17.75
N VAL A 286 15.38 -2.77 -16.76
CA VAL A 286 16.07 -2.18 -15.62
C VAL A 286 17.54 -2.51 -15.74
N THR A 287 18.39 -1.51 -15.57
CA THR A 287 19.84 -1.68 -15.44
C THR A 287 20.33 -0.92 -14.21
N ARG A 288 21.43 -1.39 -13.60
CA ARG A 288 22.10 -0.62 -12.53
C ARG A 288 22.83 0.57 -13.16
N ALA A 289 22.64 1.75 -12.59
CA ALA A 289 23.39 2.95 -12.91
C ALA A 289 24.35 3.25 -11.74
N GLY A 290 25.65 3.30 -12.01
CA GLY A 290 26.65 3.67 -10.98
C GLY A 290 26.74 2.72 -9.77
N GLU A 291 27.17 3.25 -8.63
CA GLU A 291 27.36 2.49 -7.39
C GLU A 291 26.02 2.17 -6.71
N GLN A 292 25.54 0.95 -6.94
CA GLN A 292 24.56 0.12 -6.20
C GLN A 292 23.17 0.68 -5.84
N LEU A 293 22.92 2.00 -5.80
CA LEU A 293 21.68 2.61 -5.32
C LEU A 293 20.88 3.35 -6.40
N GLU A 294 21.35 3.36 -7.64
CA GLU A 294 20.62 3.97 -8.77
C GLU A 294 20.33 2.93 -9.85
N PHE A 295 19.13 3.02 -10.42
CA PHE A 295 18.63 2.11 -11.44
C PHE A 295 18.10 2.93 -12.61
N LYS A 296 18.62 2.65 -13.81
CA LYS A 296 18.01 3.15 -15.04
C LYS A 296 16.85 2.21 -15.40
N VAL A 297 15.66 2.78 -15.52
CA VAL A 297 14.43 2.09 -15.89
C VAL A 297 13.98 2.63 -17.24
N GLU A 298 14.08 1.80 -18.27
CA GLU A 298 13.58 2.08 -19.61
C GLU A 298 12.20 1.45 -19.78
N LEU A 299 11.20 2.29 -20.05
CA LEU A 299 9.81 1.90 -20.27
C LEU A 299 9.52 1.99 -21.77
N THR A 300 9.16 0.87 -22.38
CA THR A 300 8.70 0.84 -23.77
C THR A 300 7.21 1.15 -23.81
N LYS A 301 6.83 2.19 -24.54
CA LYS A 301 5.45 2.66 -24.75
C LYS A 301 5.11 2.63 -26.24
N PRO A 302 3.83 2.70 -26.63
CA PRO A 302 3.43 2.75 -28.05
C PRO A 302 4.10 3.87 -28.86
N THR A 303 4.40 5.00 -28.20
CA THR A 303 5.01 6.19 -28.82
C THR A 303 6.54 6.19 -28.77
N GLY A 304 7.17 5.16 -28.21
CA GLY A 304 8.63 5.06 -28.07
C GLY A 304 9.09 4.68 -26.67
N LYS A 305 10.39 4.85 -26.42
CA LYS A 305 11.02 4.53 -25.14
C LYS A 305 11.11 5.78 -24.26
N GLN A 306 10.87 5.62 -22.97
CA GLN A 306 11.08 6.65 -21.96
C GLN A 306 11.97 6.11 -20.86
N SER A 307 13.03 6.83 -20.51
CA SER A 307 14.00 6.40 -19.49
C SER A 307 13.84 7.20 -18.21
N TYR A 308 13.94 6.53 -17.08
CA TYR A 308 13.96 7.12 -15.74
C TYR A 308 15.18 6.65 -14.98
N VAL A 309 15.69 7.48 -14.08
CA VAL A 309 16.60 7.08 -13.01
C VAL A 309 15.78 6.95 -11.73
N VAL A 310 15.83 5.78 -11.11
CA VAL A 310 15.19 5.46 -9.83
C VAL A 310 16.30 5.28 -8.81
N LYS A 311 16.27 6.07 -7.73
CA LYS A 311 17.22 5.94 -6.62
C LYS A 311 16.56 5.31 -5.42
N LEU A 312 17.32 4.45 -4.75
CA LEU A 312 16.88 3.76 -3.54
C LEU A 312 17.63 4.26 -2.32
N VAL A 313 16.95 4.24 -1.17
CA VAL A 313 17.54 4.35 0.15
C VAL A 313 17.06 3.20 1.03
N LYS A 314 17.86 2.84 2.03
CA LYS A 314 17.49 1.78 2.96
C LYS A 314 16.31 2.23 3.82
N GLY A 315 15.29 1.37 3.93
CA GLY A 315 14.14 1.57 4.80
C GLY A 315 14.42 1.19 6.26
N ALA A 316 13.39 1.24 7.08
CA ALA A 316 13.48 0.86 8.49
C ALA A 316 13.25 -0.65 8.71
N GLY A 317 12.56 -1.30 7.78
CA GLY A 317 12.23 -2.73 7.83
C GLY A 317 13.37 -3.66 7.39
N PRO A 318 13.25 -4.97 7.68
CA PRO A 318 14.25 -5.96 7.32
C PRO A 318 14.41 -6.04 5.81
N THR A 319 15.61 -5.72 5.31
CA THR A 319 15.94 -5.68 3.87
C THR A 319 15.00 -4.79 3.04
N GLU A 320 14.38 -3.80 3.68
CA GLU A 320 13.50 -2.82 3.03
C GLU A 320 14.32 -1.77 2.27
N TRP A 321 13.86 -1.44 1.07
CA TRP A 321 14.41 -0.36 0.24
C TRP A 321 13.26 0.51 -0.26
N LEU A 322 13.43 1.82 -0.15
CA LEU A 322 12.44 2.82 -0.56
C LEU A 322 12.98 3.66 -1.70
N VAL A 323 12.09 4.07 -2.60
CA VAL A 323 12.39 4.99 -3.69
C VAL A 323 12.50 6.41 -3.13
N SER A 324 13.69 7.00 -3.20
CA SER A 324 13.96 8.37 -2.76
C SER A 324 13.85 9.39 -3.89
N GLU A 325 14.09 8.96 -5.13
CA GLU A 325 14.07 9.82 -6.30
C GLU A 325 13.61 9.04 -7.53
N VAL A 326 12.81 9.71 -8.37
CA VAL A 326 12.52 9.28 -9.74
C VAL A 326 12.67 10.49 -10.64
N THR A 327 13.60 10.43 -11.58
CA THR A 327 13.86 11.51 -12.54
C THR A 327 13.84 10.98 -13.95
N GLU A 328 13.21 11.69 -14.87
CA GLU A 328 13.28 11.35 -16.29
C GLU A 328 14.72 11.59 -16.79
N ALA A 329 15.33 10.57 -17.36
CA ALA A 329 16.66 10.68 -17.93
C ALA A 329 16.56 11.48 -19.24
N LYS A 330 17.25 12.61 -19.31
CA LYS A 330 17.38 13.35 -20.58
C LYS A 330 18.17 12.49 -21.55
N GLY A 331 17.55 12.19 -22.70
CA GLY A 331 18.17 11.48 -23.83
C GLY A 331 19.25 12.32 -24.50
#